data_AF-A0A812WDJ8-F1
#
_entry.id   AF-A0A812WDJ8-F1
#
_cell.length_a   1.000
_cell.length_b   1.000
_cell.length_c   1.000
_cell.angle_alpha   90.00
_cell.angle_beta   90.00
_cell.angle_gamma   90.00
#
_symmetry.space_group_name_H-M   'P 1'
#
loop_
_entity.id
_entity.type
_entity.pdbx_description
1 polymer ?
#
loop_
_entity_poly.entity_id
_entity_poly.type
_entity_poly.pdbx_seq_one_letter_code
_entity_poly.pdbx_strand_id
1 'polypeptide(L)'
;MSLGWFTALAAASGLRVLAVEPRKAPLRYMEKTIQLNGWQGRVELRHGGLAEATGQLYVDETHWWEKRSATREGGDGRSEAQALRLDDAVPPDSKVCLLKADCRGCEAEAFRSGKALLATGAVQVVQMEYDHSPAAQTALETLQQLSPKPWQCILLPAGLRCAGGDLQDAEGEALREVWDFIVAGVHVDCRAAKLVETAPEQVVRGYHTDLWLVHDDTMDRLRAEPRFVAASQRVAEAANQKCEYSTSQTAEQGVCDLLCHEFSTLEEAQRACDVRPSCTKVLPQGGGFELRGGSAPGSAQVSAYLKLECKTAT
;
A
#
# COMPACT_ATOMS: atom_id res chain seq x y z
N MET A 1 -7.34 -3.41 2.04
CA MET A 1 -8.04 -3.52 3.34
C MET A 1 -7.47 -2.43 4.24
N SER A 2 -8.26 -1.45 4.65
CA SER A 2 -7.77 -0.35 5.49
C SER A 2 -8.05 -0.67 6.96
N LEU A 3 -7.13 -1.32 7.67
CA LEU A 3 -7.19 -1.49 9.13
C LEU A 3 -6.53 -0.33 9.88
N GLY A 4 -6.40 0.83 9.22
CA GLY A 4 -5.67 1.97 9.76
C GLY A 4 -4.16 1.78 9.85
N TRP A 5 -3.57 0.90 9.04
CA TRP A 5 -2.11 0.68 9.03
C TRP A 5 -1.33 1.99 8.83
N PHE A 6 -1.68 2.77 7.80
CA PHE A 6 -1.06 4.08 7.53
C PHE A 6 -1.34 5.10 8.65
N THR A 7 -2.52 5.04 9.27
CA THR A 7 -2.85 5.86 10.44
C THR A 7 -1.91 5.54 11.60
N ALA A 8 -1.69 4.26 11.88
CA ALA A 8 -0.79 3.80 12.94
C ALA A 8 0.67 4.16 12.64
N LEU A 9 1.13 3.97 11.41
CA LEU A 9 2.50 4.34 11.00
C LEU A 9 2.76 5.84 11.15
N ALA A 10 1.84 6.67 10.66
CA ALA A 10 1.95 8.13 10.77
C ALA A 10 1.90 8.58 12.24
N ALA A 11 0.97 8.04 13.04
CA ALA A 11 0.85 8.37 14.45
C ALA A 11 2.08 7.91 15.26
N ALA A 12 2.61 6.72 15.01
CA ALA A 12 3.84 6.21 15.64
C ALA A 12 5.06 7.09 15.29
N SER A 13 5.07 7.66 14.09
CA SER A 13 6.09 8.63 13.63
C SER A 13 5.92 10.04 14.23
N GLY A 14 4.98 10.23 15.17
CA GLY A 14 4.75 11.49 15.87
C GLY A 14 3.87 12.48 15.11
N LEU A 15 3.31 12.12 13.96
CA LEU A 15 2.46 13.00 13.16
C LEU A 15 1.05 13.07 13.73
N ARG A 16 0.41 14.25 13.62
CA ARG A 16 -1.04 14.38 13.79
C ARG A 16 -1.73 13.78 12.56
N VAL A 17 -2.76 12.96 12.79
CA VAL A 17 -3.47 12.25 11.73
C VAL A 17 -4.96 12.60 11.78
N LEU A 18 -5.53 12.93 10.63
CA LEU A 18 -6.96 12.89 10.38
C LEU A 18 -7.24 11.64 9.54
N ALA A 19 -8.04 10.72 10.06
CA ALA A 19 -8.45 9.52 9.37
C ALA A 19 -9.97 9.54 9.12
N VAL A 20 -10.39 9.16 7.92
CA VAL A 20 -11.79 9.11 7.51
C VAL A 20 -12.09 7.69 7.04
N GLU A 21 -13.05 7.03 7.67
CA GLU A 21 -13.45 5.67 7.33
C GLU A 21 -14.98 5.56 7.33
N PRO A 22 -15.61 5.20 6.19
CA PRO A 22 -17.06 5.11 6.08
C PRO A 22 -17.64 3.80 6.65
N ARG A 23 -16.85 2.73 6.81
CA ARG A 23 -17.34 1.43 7.27
C ARG A 23 -17.20 1.26 8.77
N LYS A 24 -18.25 0.72 9.40
CA LYS A 24 -18.29 0.56 10.87
C LYS A 24 -17.30 -0.47 11.38
N ALA A 25 -17.07 -1.55 10.64
CA ALA A 25 -16.18 -2.62 11.10
C ALA A 25 -14.69 -2.17 11.19
N PRO A 26 -14.05 -1.65 10.12
CA PRO A 26 -12.70 -1.09 10.22
C PRO A 26 -12.58 0.04 11.25
N LEU A 27 -13.58 0.93 11.32
CA LEU A 27 -13.61 2.04 12.28
C LEU A 27 -13.40 1.55 13.72
N ARG A 28 -14.12 0.49 14.15
CA ARG A 28 -13.96 -0.09 15.50
C ARG A 28 -12.55 -0.59 15.78
N TYR A 29 -11.89 -1.20 14.80
CA TYR A 29 -10.50 -1.65 14.94
C TYR A 29 -9.53 -0.46 15.04
N MET A 30 -9.78 0.60 14.27
CA MET A 30 -9.00 1.83 14.33
C MET A 30 -9.16 2.53 15.69
N GLU A 31 -10.40 2.67 16.20
CA GLU A 31 -10.67 3.19 17.54
C GLU A 31 -9.91 2.42 18.62
N LYS A 32 -9.93 1.08 18.54
CA LYS A 32 -9.22 0.23 19.49
C LYS A 32 -7.71 0.40 19.39
N THR A 33 -7.18 0.50 18.17
CA THR A 33 -5.75 0.75 17.92
C THR A 33 -5.33 2.11 18.50
N ILE A 34 -6.10 3.17 18.26
CA ILE A 34 -5.86 4.51 18.82
C ILE A 34 -5.87 4.46 20.35
N GLN A 35 -6.85 3.77 20.94
CA GLN A 35 -6.97 3.64 22.38
C GLN A 35 -5.77 2.91 23.02
N LEU A 36 -5.42 1.74 22.47
CA LEU A 36 -4.35 0.88 23.02
C LEU A 36 -2.97 1.54 22.95
N ASN A 37 -2.75 2.43 21.97
CA ASN A 37 -1.48 3.12 21.77
C ASN A 37 -1.44 4.53 22.39
N GLY A 38 -2.50 4.98 23.06
CA GLY A 38 -2.54 6.30 23.69
C GLY A 38 -2.55 7.47 22.69
N TRP A 39 -3.14 7.29 21.51
CA TRP A 39 -3.11 8.26 20.41
C TRP A 39 -4.35 9.16 20.31
N GLN A 40 -5.20 9.22 21.33
CA GLN A 40 -6.47 9.99 21.31
C GLN A 40 -6.25 11.49 21.06
N GLY A 41 -5.11 12.04 21.46
CA GLY A 41 -4.73 13.45 21.19
C GLY A 41 -3.97 13.65 19.86
N ARG A 42 -3.69 12.56 19.13
CA ARG A 42 -2.86 12.56 17.92
C ARG A 42 -3.64 12.16 16.67
N VAL A 43 -4.60 11.25 16.81
CA VAL A 43 -5.42 10.74 15.72
C VAL A 43 -6.86 11.21 15.92
N GLU A 44 -7.34 12.01 14.98
CA GLU A 44 -8.75 12.36 14.82
C GLU A 44 -9.37 11.37 13.83
N LEU A 45 -10.29 10.54 14.31
CA LEU A 45 -11.00 9.56 13.48
C LEU A 45 -12.42 10.05 13.20
N ARG A 46 -12.81 10.14 11.93
CA ARG A 46 -14.16 10.54 11.50
C ARG A 46 -14.85 9.37 10.79
N HIS A 47 -16.06 9.04 11.26
CA HIS A 47 -16.93 8.08 10.60
C HIS A 47 -17.68 8.77 9.44
N GLY A 48 -17.26 8.47 8.21
CA GLY A 48 -17.82 9.09 7.01
C GLY A 48 -17.02 8.73 5.76
N GLY A 49 -17.56 9.07 4.59
CA GLY A 49 -16.88 8.97 3.31
C GLY A 49 -16.62 10.36 2.74
N LEU A 50 -15.53 10.52 2.01
CA LEU A 50 -15.22 11.78 1.33
C LEU A 50 -16.04 11.91 0.05
N ALA A 51 -16.73 13.03 -0.13
CA ALA A 51 -17.57 13.31 -1.29
C ALA A 51 -17.59 14.81 -1.62
N GLU A 52 -17.86 15.18 -2.87
CA GLU A 52 -17.88 16.59 -3.31
C GLU A 52 -18.90 17.44 -2.56
N ALA A 53 -20.05 16.85 -2.22
CA ALA A 53 -21.11 17.47 -1.46
C ALA A 53 -21.35 16.73 -0.14
N THR A 54 -21.60 17.49 0.92
CA THR A 54 -22.02 16.95 2.21
C THR A 54 -23.38 16.24 2.09
N GLY A 55 -23.65 15.29 2.97
CA GLY A 55 -24.95 14.61 3.01
C GLY A 55 -24.85 13.21 3.58
N GLN A 56 -25.67 12.31 3.06
CA GLN A 56 -25.69 10.91 3.45
C GLN A 56 -25.02 10.06 2.37
N LEU A 57 -24.25 9.05 2.81
CA LEU A 57 -23.77 7.93 2.02
C LEU A 57 -24.31 6.63 2.59
N TYR A 58 -24.44 5.64 1.73
CA TYR A 58 -24.80 4.27 2.06
C TYR A 58 -23.68 3.34 1.62
N VAL A 59 -23.19 2.53 2.57
CA VAL A 59 -21.96 1.75 2.45
C VAL A 59 -22.30 0.28 2.59
N ASP A 60 -21.82 -0.56 1.68
CA ASP A 60 -21.98 -2.01 1.77
C ASP A 60 -21.07 -2.58 2.89
N GLU A 61 -21.67 -3.21 3.90
CA GLU A 61 -20.95 -3.83 5.03
C GLU A 61 -20.72 -5.34 4.83
N THR A 62 -21.29 -5.95 3.78
CA THR A 62 -21.28 -7.41 3.60
C THR A 62 -19.93 -7.95 3.14
N HIS A 63 -19.17 -7.16 2.38
CA HIS A 63 -17.88 -7.57 1.79
C HIS A 63 -16.83 -6.48 1.97
N TRP A 64 -16.38 -6.28 3.20
CA TRP A 64 -15.38 -5.26 3.57
C TRP A 64 -14.01 -5.39 2.84
N TRP A 65 -13.75 -6.48 2.12
CA TRP A 65 -12.54 -6.69 1.30
C TRP A 65 -12.72 -6.39 -0.20
N GLU A 66 -13.94 -6.22 -0.72
CA GLU A 66 -14.21 -6.06 -2.16
C GLU A 66 -14.25 -4.59 -2.63
N LYS A 67 -14.12 -4.38 -3.95
CA LYS A 67 -14.28 -3.09 -4.66
C LYS A 67 -15.74 -2.61 -4.66
N ARG A 68 -16.33 -2.36 -3.49
CA ARG A 68 -17.70 -1.85 -3.40
C ARG A 68 -17.73 -0.44 -2.85
N SER A 69 -18.41 0.41 -3.61
CA SER A 69 -18.51 1.85 -3.44
C SER A 69 -19.54 2.23 -2.39
N ALA A 70 -19.27 3.33 -1.69
CA ALA A 70 -20.32 4.12 -1.07
C ALA A 70 -21.21 4.72 -2.17
N THR A 71 -22.51 4.83 -1.93
CA THR A 71 -23.44 5.46 -2.89
C THR A 71 -24.36 6.45 -2.19
N ARG A 72 -25.10 7.26 -2.97
CA ARG A 72 -26.13 8.18 -2.45
C ARG A 72 -27.48 7.51 -2.23
N GLU A 73 -27.67 6.30 -2.75
CA GLU A 73 -28.93 5.58 -2.70
C GLU A 73 -28.89 4.49 -1.62
N GLY A 74 -29.90 4.52 -0.76
CA GLY A 74 -30.10 3.49 0.25
C GLY A 74 -30.44 2.14 -0.36
N GLY A 75 -30.52 1.12 0.50
CA GLY A 75 -30.90 -0.22 0.11
C GLY A 75 -30.59 -1.24 1.20
N ASP A 76 -31.19 -2.42 1.07
CA ASP A 76 -31.01 -3.51 2.03
C ASP A 76 -29.53 -3.90 2.16
N GLY A 77 -29.07 -4.10 3.40
CA GLY A 77 -27.69 -4.51 3.69
C GLY A 77 -26.64 -3.39 3.67
N ARG A 78 -27.05 -2.12 3.50
CA ARG A 78 -26.13 -0.96 3.56
C ARG A 78 -26.20 -0.24 4.90
N SER A 79 -25.07 0.24 5.38
CA SER A 79 -24.98 1.13 6.54
C SER A 79 -24.92 2.60 6.11
N GLU A 80 -25.52 3.45 6.92
CA GLU A 80 -25.44 4.90 6.77
C GLU A 80 -24.09 5.43 7.28
N ALA A 81 -23.42 6.24 6.45
CA ALA A 81 -22.23 7.01 6.79
C ALA A 81 -22.34 8.47 6.30
N GLN A 82 -21.77 9.43 7.02
CA GLN A 82 -21.83 10.84 6.61
C GLN A 82 -20.97 11.06 5.35
N ALA A 83 -21.49 11.81 4.37
CA ALA A 83 -20.68 12.38 3.29
C ALA A 83 -19.99 13.65 3.82
N LEU A 84 -18.66 13.62 3.85
CA LEU A 84 -17.79 14.67 4.35
C LEU A 84 -17.04 15.31 3.18
N ARG A 85 -16.75 16.62 3.27
CA ARG A 85 -15.78 17.25 2.38
C ARG A 85 -14.42 17.31 3.07
N LEU A 86 -13.36 16.99 2.33
CA LEU A 86 -12.00 17.14 2.84
C LEU A 86 -11.67 18.61 3.16
N ASP A 87 -12.18 19.56 2.36
CA ASP A 87 -12.07 21.01 2.62
C ASP A 87 -12.67 21.44 3.96
N ASP A 88 -13.72 20.75 4.43
CA ASP A 88 -14.37 21.06 5.72
C ASP A 88 -13.68 20.32 6.89
N ALA A 89 -12.95 19.24 6.58
CA ALA A 89 -12.33 18.39 7.58
C ALA A 89 -10.92 18.85 7.97
N VAL A 90 -10.19 19.46 7.04
CA VAL A 90 -8.84 19.98 7.25
C VAL A 90 -8.92 21.50 7.42
N PRO A 91 -8.42 22.07 8.54
CA PRO A 91 -8.39 23.53 8.70
C PRO A 91 -7.66 24.21 7.53
N PRO A 92 -8.15 25.35 7.01
CA PRO A 92 -7.66 25.94 5.77
C PRO A 92 -6.17 26.32 5.78
N ASP A 93 -5.62 26.64 6.96
CA ASP A 93 -4.20 27.01 7.13
C ASP A 93 -3.29 25.80 7.43
N SER A 94 -3.83 24.58 7.39
CA SER A 94 -3.07 23.37 7.69
C SER A 94 -2.09 23.05 6.56
N LYS A 95 -0.85 22.74 6.93
CA LYS A 95 0.10 22.10 6.02
C LYS A 95 -0.03 20.59 6.14
N VAL A 96 -0.28 19.92 5.03
CA VAL A 96 -0.49 18.47 4.99
C VAL A 96 0.76 17.81 4.41
N CYS A 97 1.52 17.11 5.26
CA CYS A 97 2.73 16.42 4.81
C CYS A 97 2.43 15.27 3.86
N LEU A 98 1.34 14.53 4.11
CA LEU A 98 0.93 13.37 3.32
C LEU A 98 -0.60 13.27 3.30
N LEU A 99 -1.17 13.10 2.12
CA LEU A 99 -2.55 12.68 1.90
C LEU A 99 -2.55 11.27 1.32
N LYS A 100 -3.05 10.29 2.08
CA LYS A 100 -3.22 8.91 1.60
C LYS A 100 -4.67 8.70 1.16
N ALA A 101 -4.86 8.24 -0.07
CA ALA A 101 -6.16 7.79 -0.59
C ALA A 101 -6.09 6.30 -0.94
N ASP A 102 -7.04 5.52 -0.43
CA ASP A 102 -7.14 4.08 -0.67
C ASP A 102 -8.61 3.67 -0.57
N CYS A 103 -9.37 4.03 -1.59
CA CYS A 103 -10.81 3.72 -1.63
C CYS A 103 -11.24 2.99 -2.90
N ARG A 104 -10.27 2.49 -3.68
CA ARG A 104 -10.46 1.50 -4.75
C ARG A 104 -11.43 1.95 -5.82
N GLY A 105 -11.23 3.17 -6.32
CA GLY A 105 -11.97 3.78 -7.43
C GLY A 105 -12.74 5.05 -7.07
N CYS A 106 -12.72 5.47 -5.80
CA CYS A 106 -13.36 6.70 -5.34
C CYS A 106 -12.38 7.88 -5.19
N GLU A 107 -11.08 7.67 -5.49
CA GLU A 107 -10.00 8.61 -5.20
C GLU A 107 -10.25 9.97 -5.85
N ALA A 108 -10.75 9.98 -7.09
CA ALA A 108 -11.11 11.22 -7.79
C ALA A 108 -12.16 12.05 -7.03
N GLU A 109 -13.20 11.41 -6.50
CA GLU A 109 -14.23 12.09 -5.71
C GLU A 109 -13.67 12.60 -4.38
N ALA A 110 -12.84 11.79 -3.71
CA ALA A 110 -12.15 12.20 -2.50
C ALA A 110 -11.27 13.44 -2.74
N PHE A 111 -10.53 13.50 -3.85
CA PHE A 111 -9.72 14.67 -4.20
C PHE A 111 -10.55 15.90 -4.51
N ARG A 112 -11.66 15.78 -5.26
CA ARG A 112 -12.56 16.93 -5.50
C ARG A 112 -13.22 17.45 -4.24
N SER A 113 -13.45 16.59 -3.25
CA SER A 113 -13.94 17.02 -1.93
C SER A 113 -12.96 17.94 -1.18
N GLY A 114 -11.68 17.93 -1.56
CA GLY A 114 -10.59 18.75 -1.04
C GLY A 114 -10.03 19.74 -2.05
N LYS A 115 -10.87 20.20 -3.00
CA LYS A 115 -10.45 21.07 -4.09
C LYS A 115 -9.78 22.35 -3.58
N ALA A 116 -10.34 23.00 -2.56
CA ALA A 116 -9.74 24.23 -2.03
C ALA A 116 -8.39 23.95 -1.37
N LEU A 117 -8.31 22.89 -0.55
CA LEU A 117 -7.07 22.46 0.09
C LEU A 117 -5.96 22.16 -0.93
N LEU A 118 -6.26 21.35 -1.96
CA LEU A 118 -5.30 21.00 -3.02
C LEU A 118 -4.87 22.24 -3.83
N ALA A 119 -5.81 23.14 -4.12
CA ALA A 119 -5.54 24.37 -4.86
C ALA A 119 -4.58 25.34 -4.15
N THR A 120 -4.45 25.24 -2.82
CA THR A 120 -3.46 26.03 -2.07
C THR A 120 -2.02 25.51 -2.21
N GLY A 121 -1.82 24.28 -2.67
CA GLY A 121 -0.53 23.59 -2.62
C GLY A 121 -0.09 23.22 -1.19
N ALA A 122 -1.01 23.16 -0.23
CA ALA A 122 -0.72 22.80 1.15
C ALA A 122 -0.38 21.31 1.34
N VAL A 123 -0.82 20.44 0.43
CA VAL A 123 -0.51 19.00 0.44
C VAL A 123 0.82 18.74 -0.25
N GLN A 124 1.81 18.21 0.47
CA GLN A 124 3.18 18.03 -0.05
C GLN A 124 3.36 16.72 -0.82
N VAL A 125 2.68 15.67 -0.34
CA VAL A 125 2.75 14.32 -0.88
C VAL A 125 1.34 13.75 -0.94
N VAL A 126 0.99 13.11 -2.05
CA VAL A 126 -0.20 12.27 -2.17
C VAL A 126 0.25 10.85 -2.41
N GLN A 127 -0.32 9.89 -1.70
CA GLN A 127 -0.14 8.47 -1.98
C GLN A 127 -1.51 7.91 -2.36
N MET A 128 -1.59 7.19 -3.48
CA MET A 128 -2.79 6.46 -3.87
C MET A 128 -2.49 5.04 -4.38
N GLU A 129 -3.47 4.14 -4.20
CA GLU A 129 -3.44 2.82 -4.84
C GLU A 129 -3.69 3.01 -6.34
N TYR A 130 -2.72 2.68 -7.18
CA TYR A 130 -2.79 2.83 -8.64
C TYR A 130 -2.80 1.46 -9.31
N ASP A 131 -3.95 1.11 -9.88
CA ASP A 131 -4.18 -0.18 -10.55
C ASP A 131 -4.33 -0.04 -12.07
N HIS A 132 -3.89 1.08 -12.63
CA HIS A 132 -4.02 1.46 -14.04
C HIS A 132 -5.47 1.50 -14.58
N SER A 133 -6.49 1.31 -13.73
CA SER A 133 -7.88 1.36 -14.16
C SER A 133 -8.28 2.78 -14.60
N PRO A 134 -9.34 2.93 -15.40
CA PRO A 134 -9.86 4.25 -15.75
C PRO A 134 -10.19 5.12 -14.53
N ALA A 135 -10.60 4.51 -13.41
CA ALA A 135 -10.86 5.23 -12.17
C ALA A 135 -9.57 5.79 -11.55
N ALA A 136 -8.50 4.99 -11.50
CA ALA A 136 -7.20 5.45 -11.02
C ALA A 136 -6.60 6.53 -11.92
N GLN A 137 -6.76 6.42 -13.24
CA GLN A 137 -6.35 7.45 -14.20
C GLN A 137 -7.13 8.76 -13.98
N THR A 138 -8.45 8.67 -13.82
CA THR A 138 -9.32 9.84 -13.51
C THR A 138 -8.88 10.51 -12.22
N ALA A 139 -8.48 9.74 -11.20
CA ALA A 139 -8.00 10.26 -9.93
C ALA A 139 -6.68 11.04 -10.08
N LEU A 140 -5.73 10.49 -10.85
CA LEU A 140 -4.47 11.13 -11.18
C LEU A 140 -4.67 12.44 -11.96
N GLU A 141 -5.51 12.42 -12.99
CA GLU A 141 -5.85 13.62 -13.77
C GLU A 141 -6.53 14.68 -12.90
N THR A 142 -7.43 14.26 -12.01
CA THR A 142 -8.11 15.15 -11.06
C THR A 142 -7.08 15.83 -10.15
N LEU A 143 -6.12 15.09 -9.56
CA LEU A 143 -5.06 15.68 -8.74
C LEU A 143 -4.20 16.69 -9.50
N GLN A 144 -3.84 16.38 -10.75
CA GLN A 144 -3.04 17.25 -11.61
C GLN A 144 -3.78 18.54 -11.95
N GLN A 145 -5.10 18.48 -12.13
CA GLN A 145 -5.94 19.67 -12.40
C GLN A 145 -6.17 20.54 -11.17
N LEU A 146 -6.26 19.93 -9.99
CA LEU A 146 -6.59 20.63 -8.74
C LEU A 146 -5.38 21.30 -8.08
N SER A 147 -4.17 20.81 -8.33
CA SER A 147 -2.96 21.39 -7.74
C SER A 147 -2.35 22.48 -8.61
N PRO A 148 -1.93 23.62 -8.03
CA PRO A 148 -1.27 24.70 -8.78
C PRO A 148 0.20 24.38 -9.11
N LYS A 149 0.76 23.34 -8.48
CA LYS A 149 2.16 22.95 -8.62
C LYS A 149 2.25 21.64 -9.41
N PRO A 150 3.31 21.45 -10.22
CA PRO A 150 3.56 20.17 -10.84
C PRO A 150 3.80 19.07 -9.78
N TRP A 151 3.46 17.85 -10.16
CA TRP A 151 3.74 16.64 -9.40
C TRP A 151 4.83 15.85 -10.10
N GLN A 152 5.75 15.29 -9.32
CA GLN A 152 6.62 14.19 -9.73
C GLN A 152 6.04 12.89 -9.17
N CYS A 153 6.26 11.78 -9.87
CA CYS A 153 5.63 10.51 -9.54
C CYS A 153 6.69 9.52 -9.12
N ILE A 154 6.42 8.78 -8.06
CA ILE A 154 7.21 7.65 -7.64
C ILE A 154 6.29 6.44 -7.70
N LEU A 155 6.50 5.61 -8.71
CA LEU A 155 5.83 4.34 -8.84
C LEU A 155 6.72 3.31 -8.16
N LEU A 156 6.37 2.91 -6.94
CA LEU A 156 7.20 1.93 -6.24
C LEU A 156 7.20 0.62 -7.04
N PRO A 157 8.37 0.13 -7.50
CA PRO A 157 8.42 -1.01 -8.39
C PRO A 157 7.92 -2.24 -7.64
N ALA A 158 6.88 -2.87 -8.17
CA ALA A 158 6.54 -4.23 -7.82
C ALA A 158 7.59 -5.16 -8.49
N GLY A 159 8.73 -5.34 -7.83
CA GLY A 159 9.77 -6.30 -8.24
C GLY A 159 10.63 -5.85 -9.42
N LEU A 160 11.82 -5.33 -9.14
CA LEU A 160 12.85 -5.04 -10.13
C LEU A 160 13.81 -6.26 -10.20
N ARG A 161 14.13 -6.77 -11.39
CA ARG A 161 15.19 -7.77 -11.58
C ARG A 161 16.36 -7.13 -12.34
N CYS A 162 17.58 -7.60 -12.09
CA CYS A 162 18.68 -7.30 -13.00
C CYS A 162 19.38 -8.53 -13.55
N ALA A 163 19.69 -8.48 -14.86
CA ALA A 163 20.46 -9.49 -15.57
C ALA A 163 21.93 -9.37 -15.15
N GLY A 164 22.22 -10.14 -14.12
CA GLY A 164 23.50 -10.45 -13.54
C GLY A 164 23.20 -11.37 -12.37
N GLY A 165 23.71 -12.61 -12.40
CA GLY A 165 23.52 -13.57 -11.31
C GLY A 165 23.96 -13.03 -9.95
N ASP A 166 24.73 -11.94 -9.93
CA ASP A 166 25.23 -11.28 -8.74
C ASP A 166 24.17 -10.47 -7.96
N LEU A 167 22.96 -10.23 -8.51
CA LEU A 167 21.85 -9.71 -7.68
C LEU A 167 21.02 -10.81 -7.00
N GLN A 168 21.16 -12.08 -7.39
CA GLN A 168 20.64 -13.17 -6.54
C GLN A 168 21.44 -13.23 -5.22
N ASP A 169 22.71 -12.80 -5.25
CA ASP A 169 23.52 -12.59 -4.04
C ASP A 169 23.36 -11.17 -3.45
N ALA A 170 22.78 -10.20 -4.18
CA ALA A 170 22.41 -8.88 -3.64
C ALA A 170 21.07 -8.84 -2.91
N GLU A 171 20.39 -9.99 -2.79
CA GLU A 171 19.53 -10.25 -1.62
C GLU A 171 20.35 -10.16 -0.30
N GLY A 172 21.69 -10.24 -0.40
CA GLY A 172 22.66 -9.78 0.58
C GLY A 172 22.83 -8.25 0.56
N GLU A 173 22.18 -7.59 1.52
CA GLU A 173 22.40 -6.20 1.95
C GLU A 173 22.14 -5.03 0.96
N ALA A 174 22.36 -5.18 -0.35
CA ALA A 174 22.50 -4.01 -1.25
C ALA A 174 21.20 -3.30 -1.67
N LEU A 175 20.04 -3.97 -1.60
CA LEU A 175 18.70 -3.38 -1.87
C LEU A 175 17.79 -3.35 -0.63
N ARG A 176 18.34 -3.50 0.59
CA ARG A 176 17.52 -3.58 1.81
C ARG A 176 16.91 -2.24 2.21
N GLU A 177 17.39 -1.12 1.68
CA GLU A 177 16.92 0.19 2.10
C GLU A 177 15.70 0.61 1.28
N VAL A 178 14.64 1.05 1.96
CA VAL A 178 13.43 1.64 1.35
C VAL A 178 13.79 2.72 0.30
N TRP A 179 14.93 3.38 0.47
CA TRP A 179 15.46 4.38 -0.45
C TRP A 179 15.79 3.84 -1.85
N ASP A 180 16.27 2.61 -1.98
CA ASP A 180 16.60 2.03 -3.29
C ASP A 180 15.33 1.84 -4.13
N PHE A 181 14.24 1.38 -3.50
CA PHE A 181 12.92 1.27 -4.13
C PHE A 181 12.33 2.63 -4.51
N ILE A 182 12.46 3.62 -3.62
CA ILE A 182 12.00 4.98 -3.89
C ILE A 182 12.72 5.54 -5.11
N VAL A 183 14.05 5.45 -5.17
CA VAL A 183 14.83 6.03 -6.27
C VAL A 183 14.54 5.32 -7.59
N ALA A 184 14.49 3.99 -7.60
CA ALA A 184 14.21 3.22 -8.80
C ALA A 184 12.80 3.51 -9.37
N GLY A 185 11.86 3.89 -8.50
CA GLY A 185 10.49 4.22 -8.88
C GLY A 185 10.27 5.65 -9.35
N VAL A 186 11.27 6.55 -9.33
CA VAL A 186 11.05 7.96 -9.69
C VAL A 186 10.82 8.11 -11.19
N HIS A 187 9.63 8.59 -11.54
CA HIS A 187 9.24 9.01 -12.88
C HIS A 187 9.12 10.54 -12.94
N VAL A 188 9.85 11.13 -13.90
CA VAL A 188 9.81 12.59 -14.14
C VAL A 188 8.51 13.03 -14.83
N ASP A 189 7.86 12.12 -15.57
CA ASP A 189 6.61 12.39 -16.28
C ASP A 189 5.45 11.57 -15.68
N CYS A 190 4.59 12.29 -14.95
CA CYS A 190 3.42 11.77 -14.24
C CYS A 190 2.17 11.55 -15.11
N ARG A 191 2.22 11.74 -16.43
CA ARG A 191 1.02 11.55 -17.25
C ARG A 191 0.59 10.09 -17.21
N ALA A 192 -0.72 9.84 -17.09
CA ALA A 192 -1.27 8.49 -17.06
C ALA A 192 -0.78 7.63 -18.24
N ALA A 193 -0.74 8.21 -19.46
CA ALA A 193 -0.19 7.56 -20.64
C ALA A 193 1.27 7.12 -20.46
N LYS A 194 2.11 7.96 -19.83
CA LYS A 194 3.52 7.62 -19.57
C LYS A 194 3.65 6.52 -18.53
N LEU A 195 2.87 6.58 -17.46
CA LEU A 195 2.86 5.52 -16.44
C LEU A 195 2.42 4.17 -17.03
N VAL A 196 1.51 4.17 -18.00
CA VAL A 196 1.11 2.96 -18.75
C VAL A 196 2.23 2.46 -19.66
N GLU A 197 2.94 3.35 -20.38
CA GLU A 197 4.10 2.95 -21.21
C GLU A 197 5.23 2.32 -20.38
N THR A 198 5.45 2.81 -19.16
CA THR A 198 6.50 2.30 -18.27
C THR A 198 6.08 1.07 -17.48
N ALA A 199 4.77 0.79 -17.40
CA ALA A 199 4.27 -0.40 -16.76
C ALA A 199 4.40 -1.60 -17.72
N PRO A 200 5.03 -2.70 -17.31
CA PRO A 200 5.02 -3.93 -18.10
C PRO A 200 3.58 -4.32 -18.47
N GLU A 201 3.33 -4.82 -19.69
CA GLU A 201 1.99 -5.23 -20.16
C GLU A 201 1.24 -6.16 -19.17
N GLN A 202 1.98 -6.88 -18.33
CA GLN A 202 1.47 -7.80 -17.32
C GLN A 202 0.98 -7.09 -16.04
N VAL A 203 1.52 -5.91 -15.70
CA VAL A 203 1.06 -5.07 -14.56
C VAL A 203 -0.33 -4.48 -14.84
N VAL A 204 -0.68 -4.30 -16.12
CA VAL A 204 -1.99 -3.79 -16.58
C VAL A 204 -3.16 -4.69 -16.17
N ARG A 205 -2.91 -5.94 -15.73
CA ARG A 205 -3.95 -6.90 -15.32
C ARG A 205 -4.04 -7.09 -13.80
N GLY A 206 -4.38 -6.01 -13.09
CA GLY A 206 -4.91 -6.10 -11.72
C GLY A 206 -3.90 -5.99 -10.58
N TYR A 207 -2.67 -5.54 -10.85
CA TYR A 207 -1.72 -5.20 -9.78
C TYR A 207 -1.95 -3.79 -9.28
N HIS A 208 -2.09 -3.67 -7.97
CA HIS A 208 -2.10 -2.42 -7.25
C HIS A 208 -0.66 -2.02 -6.95
N THR A 209 -0.23 -0.89 -7.50
CA THR A 209 1.05 -0.26 -7.13
C THR A 209 0.77 0.97 -6.30
N ASP A 210 1.59 1.22 -5.30
CA ASP A 210 1.51 2.48 -4.56
C ASP A 210 2.13 3.59 -5.43
N LEU A 211 1.29 4.49 -5.93
CA LEU A 211 1.73 5.69 -6.63
C LEU A 211 1.85 6.84 -5.64
N TRP A 212 3.04 7.40 -5.56
CA TRP A 212 3.31 8.60 -4.77
C TRP A 212 3.45 9.78 -5.72
N LEU A 213 2.70 10.84 -5.47
CA LEU A 213 2.85 12.13 -6.12
C LEU A 213 3.50 13.08 -5.13
N VAL A 214 4.61 13.69 -5.54
CA VAL A 214 5.43 14.53 -4.68
C VAL A 214 5.69 15.86 -5.38
N HIS A 215 5.50 16.97 -4.68
CA HIS A 215 5.84 18.28 -5.23
C HIS A 215 7.35 18.46 -5.42
N ASP A 216 7.75 19.29 -6.39
CA ASP A 216 9.15 19.55 -6.73
C ASP A 216 10.01 19.96 -5.53
N ASP A 217 9.51 20.89 -4.71
CA ASP A 217 10.19 21.34 -3.48
C ASP A 217 10.43 20.21 -2.46
N THR A 218 9.54 19.23 -2.44
CA THR A 218 9.66 18.05 -1.58
C THR A 218 10.59 17.02 -2.20
N MET A 219 10.54 16.84 -3.52
CA MET A 219 11.49 16.00 -4.25
C MET A 219 12.92 16.52 -4.17
N ASP A 220 13.13 17.83 -4.24
CA ASP A 220 14.47 18.42 -4.12
C ASP A 220 15.06 18.18 -2.74
N ARG A 221 14.22 18.26 -1.69
CA ARG A 221 14.63 17.88 -0.32
C ARG A 221 14.94 16.39 -0.21
N LEU A 222 14.14 15.53 -0.83
CA LEU A 222 14.43 14.09 -0.87
C LEU A 222 15.74 13.81 -1.59
N ARG A 223 15.98 14.44 -2.75
CA ARG A 223 17.23 14.32 -3.52
C ARG A 223 18.47 14.81 -2.78
N ALA A 224 18.29 15.74 -1.84
CA ALA A 224 19.37 16.23 -0.98
C ALA A 224 19.60 15.35 0.26
N GLU A 225 18.71 14.39 0.55
CA GLU A 225 18.84 13.51 1.72
C GLU A 225 20.00 12.50 1.48
N PRO A 226 20.96 12.36 2.41
CA PRO A 226 22.15 11.55 2.19
C PRO A 226 21.89 10.09 1.79
N ARG A 227 20.85 9.45 2.34
CA ARG A 227 20.46 8.07 2.01
C ARG A 227 19.82 7.99 0.63
N PHE A 228 19.03 9.00 0.23
CA PHE A 228 18.54 9.08 -1.14
C PHE A 228 19.69 9.23 -2.14
N VAL A 229 20.68 10.09 -1.84
CA VAL A 229 21.88 10.24 -2.69
C VAL A 229 22.63 8.92 -2.81
N ALA A 230 22.87 8.24 -1.68
CA ALA A 230 23.53 6.94 -1.67
C ALA A 230 22.75 5.89 -2.48
N ALA A 231 21.44 5.82 -2.30
CA ALA A 231 20.57 4.93 -3.07
C ALA A 231 20.60 5.25 -4.57
N SER A 232 20.59 6.53 -4.95
CA SER A 232 20.69 6.94 -6.36
C SER A 232 22.02 6.56 -7.00
N GLN A 233 23.12 6.58 -6.25
CA GLN A 233 24.41 6.12 -6.73
C GLN A 233 24.39 4.60 -6.95
N ARG A 234 23.87 3.83 -5.98
CA ARG A 234 23.70 2.37 -6.11
C ARG A 234 22.83 1.99 -7.30
N VAL A 235 21.68 2.64 -7.49
CA VAL A 235 20.79 2.38 -8.63
C VAL A 235 21.48 2.73 -9.95
N ALA A 236 22.24 3.83 -10.03
CA ALA A 236 22.97 4.18 -11.25
C ALA A 236 24.10 3.17 -11.57
N GLU A 237 24.80 2.68 -10.56
CA GLU A 237 25.79 1.62 -10.69
C GLU A 237 25.13 0.30 -11.17
N ALA A 238 23.98 -0.04 -10.60
CA ALA A 238 23.20 -1.22 -10.98
C ALA A 238 22.57 -1.08 -12.38
N ALA A 239 22.15 0.11 -12.82
CA ALA A 239 21.57 0.32 -14.15
C ALA A 239 22.59 0.15 -15.29
N ASN A 240 23.89 0.27 -15.00
CA ASN A 240 24.94 -0.15 -15.93
C ASN A 240 25.03 -1.68 -16.05
N GLN A 241 24.39 -2.42 -15.15
CA GLN A 241 24.10 -3.85 -15.27
C GLN A 241 22.71 -3.98 -15.93
N LYS A 242 22.52 -4.98 -16.81
CA LYS A 242 21.32 -5.05 -17.66
C LYS A 242 20.06 -5.36 -16.84
N CYS A 243 19.38 -4.37 -16.27
CA CYS A 243 18.18 -4.63 -15.48
C CYS A 243 16.93 -4.95 -16.33
N GLU A 244 16.14 -5.96 -15.95
CA GLU A 244 14.84 -6.32 -16.59
C GLU A 244 13.74 -6.37 -15.52
N TYR A 245 12.61 -5.68 -15.73
CA TYR A 245 11.45 -5.78 -14.84
C TYR A 245 10.80 -7.17 -14.95
N SER A 246 10.48 -7.82 -13.82
CA SER A 246 9.88 -9.17 -13.79
C SER A 246 8.66 -9.22 -12.88
N THR A 247 7.50 -9.43 -13.48
CA THR A 247 6.20 -9.53 -12.78
C THR A 247 5.91 -10.92 -12.22
N SER A 248 6.63 -11.95 -12.70
CA SER A 248 6.36 -13.35 -12.34
C SER A 248 6.66 -13.63 -10.87
N GLN A 249 7.54 -12.86 -10.25
CA GLN A 249 7.83 -13.02 -8.84
C GLN A 249 6.87 -12.23 -7.94
N THR A 250 6.36 -11.05 -8.32
CA THR A 250 5.41 -10.31 -7.45
C THR A 250 4.02 -10.92 -7.34
N ALA A 251 3.63 -11.75 -8.32
CA ALA A 251 2.41 -12.55 -8.25
C ALA A 251 2.49 -13.68 -7.22
N GLU A 252 3.69 -14.22 -7.03
CA GLU A 252 3.99 -15.34 -6.13
C GLU A 252 4.62 -14.86 -4.81
N GLN A 253 5.11 -13.61 -4.76
CA GLN A 253 5.77 -12.98 -3.60
C GLN A 253 4.84 -12.22 -2.67
N GLY A 254 3.52 -12.47 -2.73
CA GLY A 254 2.73 -12.36 -1.51
C GLY A 254 3.23 -13.40 -0.51
N VAL A 255 3.87 -12.98 0.59
CA VAL A 255 4.39 -13.90 1.63
C VAL A 255 5.44 -14.91 1.10
N CYS A 256 6.33 -14.52 0.17
CA CYS A 256 7.40 -15.43 -0.30
C CYS A 256 8.43 -15.82 0.77
N ASP A 257 8.41 -15.22 1.95
CA ASP A 257 9.25 -15.65 3.08
C ASP A 257 8.90 -17.08 3.55
N LEU A 258 7.73 -17.59 3.14
CA LEU A 258 7.25 -18.95 3.46
C LEU A 258 7.05 -19.82 2.22
N LEU A 259 6.60 -19.26 1.10
CA LEU A 259 6.10 -20.06 -0.03
C LEU A 259 7.16 -20.47 -1.07
N CYS A 260 8.39 -19.97 -0.94
CA CYS A 260 9.35 -19.99 -2.07
C CYS A 260 10.60 -20.83 -1.78
N HIS A 261 10.65 -21.47 -0.61
CA HIS A 261 11.64 -22.49 -0.29
C HIS A 261 10.97 -23.86 -0.22
N GLU A 262 11.26 -24.70 -1.21
CA GLU A 262 11.02 -26.13 -1.13
C GLU A 262 12.17 -26.78 -0.34
N PHE A 263 11.81 -27.42 0.76
CA PHE A 263 12.72 -28.20 1.57
C PHE A 263 12.68 -29.65 1.12
N SER A 264 13.86 -30.26 0.99
CA SER A 264 13.98 -31.67 0.60
C SER A 264 13.49 -32.62 1.70
N THR A 265 13.50 -32.16 2.95
CA THR A 265 13.08 -32.93 4.12
C THR A 265 12.13 -32.15 5.03
N LEU A 266 11.25 -32.88 5.72
CA LEU A 266 10.31 -32.28 6.68
C LEU A 266 11.05 -31.62 7.85
N GLU A 267 12.17 -32.20 8.30
CA GLU A 267 12.95 -31.69 9.44
C GLU A 267 13.56 -30.31 9.13
N GLU A 268 14.07 -30.13 7.90
CA GLU A 268 14.56 -28.82 7.44
C GLU A 268 13.43 -27.79 7.37
N ALA A 269 12.27 -28.19 6.82
CA ALA A 269 11.09 -27.33 6.77
C ALA A 269 10.60 -26.95 8.18
N GLN A 270 10.58 -27.90 9.13
CA GLN A 270 10.18 -27.63 10.51
C GLN A 270 11.11 -26.63 11.19
N ARG A 271 12.43 -26.85 11.11
CA ARG A 271 13.43 -25.90 11.65
C ARG A 271 13.25 -24.51 11.05
N ALA A 272 13.08 -24.43 9.74
CA ALA A 272 12.82 -23.16 9.06
C ALA A 272 11.49 -22.52 9.48
N CYS A 273 10.44 -23.33 9.68
CA CYS A 273 9.16 -22.87 10.20
C CYS A 273 9.33 -22.30 11.61
N ASP A 274 10.06 -22.98 12.50
CA ASP A 274 10.20 -22.64 13.91
C ASP A 274 10.93 -21.32 14.16
N VAL A 275 11.92 -21.00 13.33
CA VAL A 275 12.64 -19.73 13.42
C VAL A 275 11.90 -18.55 12.76
N ARG A 276 10.87 -18.81 11.94
CA ARG A 276 10.09 -17.78 11.24
C ARG A 276 8.80 -17.44 12.00
N PRO A 277 8.64 -16.22 12.56
CA PRO A 277 7.44 -15.84 13.32
C PRO A 277 6.14 -15.93 12.51
N SER A 278 6.22 -15.81 11.19
CA SER A 278 5.09 -15.83 10.26
C SER A 278 4.63 -17.24 9.85
N CYS A 279 5.46 -18.27 10.05
CA CYS A 279 5.11 -19.65 9.69
C CYS A 279 4.09 -20.21 10.69
N THR A 280 3.04 -20.86 10.21
CA THR A 280 2.07 -21.57 11.06
C THR A 280 2.00 -23.07 10.76
N LYS A 281 2.40 -23.49 9.55
CA LYS A 281 2.37 -24.90 9.13
C LYS A 281 3.36 -25.22 8.01
N VAL A 282 3.65 -26.50 7.81
CA VAL A 282 4.38 -27.06 6.66
C VAL A 282 3.44 -27.95 5.85
N LEU A 283 3.44 -27.83 4.53
CA LEU A 283 2.68 -28.67 3.60
C LEU A 283 3.63 -29.51 2.72
N PRO A 284 3.26 -30.75 2.35
CA PRO A 284 3.96 -31.49 1.31
C PRO A 284 3.59 -30.94 -0.07
N GLN A 285 4.59 -30.63 -0.91
CA GLN A 285 4.40 -30.13 -2.27
C GLN A 285 5.50 -30.67 -3.20
N GLY A 286 5.11 -31.26 -4.34
CA GLY A 286 6.05 -31.53 -5.44
C GLY A 286 7.23 -32.48 -5.14
N GLY A 287 7.17 -33.30 -4.09
CA GLY A 287 8.31 -34.14 -3.66
C GLY A 287 9.17 -33.52 -2.56
N GLY A 288 8.83 -32.31 -2.10
CA GLY A 288 9.42 -31.64 -0.96
C GLY A 288 8.36 -31.08 0.00
N PHE A 289 8.77 -30.08 0.77
CA PHE A 289 7.98 -29.45 1.81
C PHE A 289 8.02 -27.93 1.68
N GLU A 290 6.91 -27.25 1.95
CA GLU A 290 6.77 -25.81 1.81
C GLU A 290 6.16 -25.23 3.09
N LEU A 291 6.55 -24.02 3.46
CA LEU A 291 6.04 -23.34 4.66
C LEU A 291 4.79 -22.54 4.29
N ARG A 292 3.82 -22.44 5.20
CA ARG A 292 2.64 -21.59 5.00
C ARG A 292 2.39 -20.71 6.23
N GLY A 293 1.95 -19.48 5.98
CA GLY A 293 1.56 -18.51 7.00
C GLY A 293 0.05 -18.54 7.30
N GLY A 294 -0.33 -17.96 8.45
CA GLY A 294 -1.71 -17.91 8.91
C GLY A 294 -2.54 -16.90 8.12
N SER A 295 -3.17 -17.35 7.03
CA SER A 295 -4.37 -16.76 6.40
C SER A 295 -4.77 -17.46 5.09
N ALA A 296 -3.91 -18.28 4.48
CA ALA A 296 -4.20 -18.87 3.16
C ALA A 296 -5.43 -19.81 3.24
N PRO A 297 -6.60 -19.42 2.70
CA PRO A 297 -7.75 -20.30 2.63
C PRO A 297 -7.55 -21.26 1.44
N GLY A 298 -7.87 -22.54 1.62
CA GLY A 298 -8.32 -23.33 0.48
C GLY A 298 -7.38 -24.37 -0.14
N SER A 299 -6.41 -24.96 0.57
CA SER A 299 -5.93 -26.28 0.17
C SER A 299 -6.42 -27.33 1.16
N ALA A 300 -7.15 -28.34 0.67
CA ALA A 300 -7.58 -29.53 1.42
C ALA A 300 -6.40 -30.45 1.79
N GLN A 301 -5.17 -29.93 1.79
CA GLN A 301 -3.97 -30.69 2.09
C GLN A 301 -3.77 -30.80 3.60
N VAL A 302 -3.56 -32.03 4.06
CA VAL A 302 -3.16 -32.32 5.43
C VAL A 302 -1.78 -31.72 5.67
N SER A 303 -1.65 -30.96 6.77
CA SER A 303 -0.37 -30.35 7.13
C SER A 303 0.60 -31.41 7.65
N ALA A 304 1.85 -31.36 7.20
CA ALA A 304 2.92 -32.23 7.68
C ALA A 304 3.50 -31.73 9.03
N TYR A 305 3.28 -30.46 9.34
CA TYR A 305 3.64 -29.83 10.62
C TYR A 305 2.73 -28.64 10.90
N LEU A 306 2.38 -28.41 12.17
CA LEU A 306 1.66 -27.23 12.66
C LEU A 306 2.43 -26.66 13.85
N LYS A 307 2.85 -25.40 13.74
CA LYS A 307 3.79 -24.77 14.70
C LYS A 307 3.20 -24.48 16.08
N LEU A 308 1.90 -24.75 16.30
CA LEU A 308 1.19 -24.38 17.52
C LEU A 308 0.11 -25.38 17.95
N GLU A 309 0.19 -26.65 17.56
CA GLU A 309 -0.67 -27.65 18.21
C GLU A 309 -0.27 -27.79 19.68
N CYS A 310 -1.21 -27.47 20.58
CA CYS A 310 -1.10 -27.76 21.99
C CYS A 310 -0.88 -29.27 22.12
N LYS A 311 0.36 -29.68 22.41
CA LYS A 311 0.66 -31.07 22.78
C LYS A 311 -0.13 -31.36 24.05
N THR A 312 -1.24 -32.09 23.93
CA THR A 312 -1.85 -32.72 25.10
C THR A 312 -0.82 -33.69 25.66
N ALA A 313 -0.39 -33.47 26.90
CA ALA A 313 0.54 -34.35 27.58
C ALA A 313 -0.02 -35.78 27.60
N THR A 314 0.72 -36.72 27.00
CA THR A 314 0.56 -38.17 27.20
C THR A 314 1.29 -38.61 28.45
#